data_AF-A0A4Z1AG32-F1
#
_entry.id   AF-A0A4Z1AG32-F1
#
_cell.length_a   1.000
_cell.length_b   1.000
_cell.length_c   1.000
_cell.angle_alpha   90.00
_cell.angle_beta   90.00
_cell.angle_gamma   90.00
#
_symmetry.space_group_name_H-M   'P 1'
#
loop_
_entity.id
_entity.type
_entity.pdbx_description
1 polymer ?
#
loop_
_entity_poly.entity_id
_entity_poly.type
_entity_poly.pdbx_seq_one_letter_code
_entity_poly.pdbx_strand_id
1 'polypeptide(L)'
;MTWVLKPFASYARNDDTSTIIGTTNANSLFTFPIVPIRPTSTTAWTGLAADWPSAINLHCGEWALISGNGNAGDTFATSSNAIGMNSFTCSSNLPFYCVEQ
;
A
#
# COMPACT_ATOMS: atom_id res chain seq x y z
N MET A 1 16.53 -5.00 7.28
CA MET A 1 15.37 -4.68 6.41
C MET A 1 14.68 -3.47 7.02
N THR A 2 14.69 -2.34 6.32
CA THR A 2 14.01 -1.11 6.75
C THR A 2 12.55 -1.20 6.33
N TRP A 3 11.72 -1.82 7.18
CA TRP A 3 10.28 -1.83 6.98
C TRP A 3 9.74 -0.39 7.03
N VAL A 4 8.88 -0.05 6.07
CA VAL A 4 8.48 1.34 5.79
C VAL A 4 7.59 1.92 6.89
N LEU A 5 6.83 1.08 7.61
CA LEU A 5 5.96 1.52 8.70
C LEU A 5 6.60 1.31 10.08
N LYS A 6 6.37 2.22 11.01
CA LYS A 6 6.80 2.08 12.42
C LYS A 6 5.78 1.24 13.19
N PRO A 7 6.21 0.48 14.22
CA PRO A 7 5.28 -0.24 15.08
C PRO A 7 4.52 0.74 15.98
N PHE A 8 3.24 0.45 16.25
CA PHE A 8 2.37 1.28 17.10
C PHE A 8 2.28 2.75 16.68
N ALA A 9 2.39 3.04 15.38
CA ALA A 9 2.35 4.39 14.84
C ALA A 9 1.01 4.64 14.12
N SER A 10 0.46 5.83 14.34
CA SER A 10 -0.73 6.30 13.61
C SER A 10 -0.29 7.04 12.36
N TYR A 11 -0.89 6.67 11.23
CA TYR A 11 -0.65 7.31 9.95
C TYR A 11 -1.88 8.13 9.55
N ALA A 12 -1.64 9.40 9.24
CA ALA A 12 -2.66 10.33 8.76
C ALA A 12 -2.55 10.51 7.25
N ARG A 13 -3.68 10.73 6.59
CA ARG A 13 -3.70 11.21 5.21
C ARG A 13 -3.13 12.62 5.17
N ASN A 14 -2.43 12.96 4.09
CA ASN A 14 -1.90 14.30 3.83
C ASN A 14 -2.98 15.29 3.34
N ASP A 15 -4.20 15.18 3.84
CA ASP A 15 -5.30 16.10 3.55
C ASP A 15 -5.41 17.20 4.62
N ASP A 16 -6.17 18.26 4.32
CA ASP A 16 -6.37 19.40 5.23
C ASP A 16 -7.02 19.01 6.58
N THR A 17 -7.59 17.81 6.66
CA THR A 17 -8.27 17.28 7.86
C THR A 17 -7.40 16.33 8.68
N SER A 18 -6.20 15.97 8.22
CA SER A 18 -5.30 15.00 8.88
C SER A 18 -6.01 13.70 9.25
N THR A 19 -6.83 13.19 8.33
CA THR A 19 -7.67 12.00 8.59
C THR A 19 -6.81 10.80 8.95
N ILE A 20 -6.98 10.21 10.14
CA ILE A 20 -6.24 9.01 10.53
C ILE A 20 -6.68 7.81 9.67
N ILE A 21 -5.74 7.26 8.91
CA ILE A 21 -5.93 6.08 8.06
C ILE A 21 -6.02 4.83 8.94
N GLY A 22 -5.12 4.74 9.92
CA GLY A 22 -5.08 3.66 10.89
C GLY A 22 -3.86 3.73 11.79
N THR A 23 -3.80 2.81 12.74
CA THR A 23 -2.65 2.60 13.64
C THR A 23 -2.08 1.22 13.40
N THR A 24 -0.76 1.12 13.27
CA THR A 24 -0.07 -0.15 13.07
C THR A 24 0.02 -0.96 14.36
N ASN A 25 0.12 -2.28 14.24
CA ASN A 25 0.37 -3.18 15.36
C ASN A 25 1.88 -3.32 15.70
N ALA A 26 2.22 -4.25 16.58
CA ALA A 26 3.60 -4.54 16.99
C ALA A 26 4.52 -4.99 15.83
N ASN A 27 3.93 -5.53 14.76
CA ASN A 27 4.63 -5.96 13.56
C ASN A 27 4.65 -4.87 12.48
N SER A 28 4.28 -3.63 12.82
CA SER A 28 4.20 -2.51 11.88
C SER A 28 3.21 -2.70 10.72
N LEU A 29 2.10 -3.43 10.95
CA LEU A 29 1.05 -3.68 9.96
C LEU A 29 -0.25 -2.98 10.37
N PHE A 30 -1.01 -2.42 9.42
CA PHE A 30 -2.39 -2.02 9.72
C PHE A 30 -3.27 -3.26 9.95
N THR A 31 -4.24 -3.11 10.85
CA THR A 31 -5.34 -4.08 10.98
C THR A 31 -6.53 -3.56 10.19
N PHE A 32 -7.06 -4.38 9.29
CA PHE A 32 -8.24 -4.03 8.51
C PHE A 32 -9.52 -4.22 9.36
N PRO A 33 -10.57 -3.40 9.15
CA PRO A 33 -10.65 -2.34 8.14
C PRO A 33 -9.89 -1.06 8.53
N ILE A 34 -9.29 -0.41 7.54
CA ILE A 34 -8.71 0.94 7.67
C ILE A 34 -9.68 1.99 7.16
N VAL A 35 -9.43 3.26 7.49
CA VAL A 35 -10.01 4.38 6.75
C VAL A 35 -9.32 4.45 5.37
N PRO A 36 -10.04 4.76 4.27
CA PRO A 36 -9.44 4.81 2.94
C PRO A 36 -8.17 5.66 2.89
N ILE A 37 -7.14 5.20 2.18
CA ILE A 37 -5.88 5.95 2.05
C ILE A 37 -6.11 7.25 1.25
N ARG A 38 -7.03 7.24 0.30
CA ARG A 38 -7.52 8.43 -0.42
C ARG A 38 -9.05 8.51 -0.36
N PRO A 39 -9.64 9.72 -0.48
CA PRO A 39 -11.09 9.88 -0.49
C PRO A 39 -11.75 9.42 -1.81
N THR A 40 -10.95 9.06 -2.82
CA THR A 40 -11.41 8.55 -4.12
C THR A 40 -10.61 7.32 -4.53
N SER A 41 -11.20 6.47 -5.37
CA SER A 41 -10.56 5.24 -5.85
C SER A 41 -9.53 5.56 -6.93
N THR A 42 -8.31 5.06 -6.73
CA THR A 42 -7.29 4.92 -7.75
C THR A 42 -6.43 3.71 -7.39
N THR A 43 -5.67 3.21 -8.35
CA THR A 43 -4.80 2.05 -8.14
C THR A 43 -3.39 2.54 -7.81
N ALA A 44 -2.80 2.05 -6.73
CA ALA A 44 -1.45 2.41 -6.31
C ALA A 44 -0.56 1.19 -6.15
N TRP A 45 0.69 1.29 -6.58
CA TRP A 45 1.68 0.23 -6.41
C TRP A 45 1.96 -0.02 -4.93
N THR A 46 1.97 -1.30 -4.57
CA THR A 46 2.30 -1.74 -3.21
C THR A 46 3.31 -2.89 -3.24
N GLY A 47 3.19 -3.80 -4.22
CA GLY A 47 3.96 -5.05 -4.28
C GLY A 47 3.70 -5.98 -3.10
N LEU A 48 2.65 -5.72 -2.32
CA LEU A 48 2.24 -6.50 -1.16
C LEU A 48 1.11 -7.45 -1.57
N ALA A 49 1.09 -8.63 -0.98
CA ALA A 49 -0.09 -9.49 -0.99
C ALA A 49 -1.15 -8.92 -0.04
N ALA A 50 -2.40 -9.35 -0.21
CA ALA A 50 -3.54 -8.91 0.60
C ALA A 50 -3.36 -9.21 2.11
N ASP A 51 -2.44 -10.10 2.46
CA ASP A 51 -2.10 -10.51 3.82
C ASP A 51 -0.79 -9.90 4.36
N TRP A 52 -0.19 -8.92 3.65
CA TRP A 52 1.02 -8.12 3.96
C TRP A 52 2.38 -8.55 3.43
N PRO A 53 2.77 -9.83 3.37
CA PRO A 53 4.04 -10.21 2.77
C PRO A 53 4.19 -9.62 1.36
N SER A 54 5.43 -9.45 0.89
CA SER A 54 5.67 -9.14 -0.52
C SER A 54 4.98 -10.19 -1.39
N ALA A 55 4.21 -9.74 -2.38
CA ALA A 55 3.54 -10.63 -3.31
C ALA A 55 4.59 -11.30 -4.21
N ILE A 56 4.66 -12.64 -4.18
CA ILE A 56 5.70 -13.41 -4.87
C ILE A 56 5.74 -13.05 -6.37
N ASN A 57 6.88 -12.58 -6.86
CA ASN A 57 7.12 -12.17 -8.25
C ASN A 57 6.20 -11.04 -8.77
N LEU A 58 5.51 -10.32 -7.88
CA LEU A 58 4.59 -9.23 -8.22
C LEU A 58 5.09 -7.89 -7.67
N HIS A 59 6.36 -7.59 -7.93
CA HIS A 59 7.06 -6.37 -7.49
C HIS A 59 7.98 -5.83 -8.60
N CYS A 60 7.69 -6.13 -9.87
CA CYS A 60 8.41 -5.56 -11.02
C CYS A 60 9.94 -5.69 -10.94
N GLY A 61 10.43 -6.85 -10.48
CA GLY A 61 11.86 -7.08 -10.26
C GLY A 61 12.46 -6.10 -9.25
N GLU A 62 11.86 -5.98 -8.08
CA GLU A 62 12.24 -4.99 -7.05
C GLU A 62 12.13 -3.55 -7.55
N TRP A 63 11.06 -3.28 -8.31
CA TRP A 63 10.76 -1.98 -8.92
C TRP A 63 11.84 -1.48 -9.89
N ALA A 64 12.63 -2.40 -10.45
CA ALA A 64 13.70 -2.09 -11.40
C ALA A 64 13.34 -2.41 -12.87
N LEU A 65 12.24 -3.14 -13.11
CA LEU A 65 11.84 -3.61 -14.42
C LEU A 65 10.53 -2.98 -14.89
N ILE A 66 10.44 -2.79 -16.21
CA ILE A 66 9.20 -2.40 -16.90
C ILE A 66 8.44 -3.62 -17.48
N SER A 67 9.04 -4.81 -17.39
CA SER A 67 8.47 -6.08 -17.83
C SER A 67 7.89 -6.87 -16.65
N GLY A 68 6.93 -7.74 -16.94
CA GLY A 68 6.22 -8.53 -15.93
C GLY A 68 5.08 -7.76 -15.26
N ASN A 69 4.74 -8.18 -14.04
CA ASN A 69 3.62 -7.65 -13.27
C ASN A 69 4.04 -7.18 -11.88
N GLY A 70 3.35 -6.16 -11.37
CA GLY A 70 3.38 -5.71 -9.99
C GLY A 70 2.03 -5.91 -9.34
N ASN A 71 1.98 -6.06 -8.01
CA ASN A 71 0.72 -6.03 -7.26
C ASN A 71 0.40 -4.60 -6.81
N ALA A 72 -0.89 -4.26 -6.84
CA ALA A 72 -1.36 -2.94 -6.48
C ALA A 72 -2.66 -3.01 -5.66
N GLY A 73 -2.91 -1.97 -4.89
CA GLY A 73 -4.11 -1.80 -4.07
C GLY A 73 -5.05 -0.72 -4.60
N ASP A 74 -6.32 -0.77 -4.19
CA ASP A 74 -7.29 0.31 -4.39
C ASP A 74 -7.23 1.30 -3.22
N THR A 75 -6.88 2.55 -3.51
CA THR A 75 -6.69 3.58 -2.48
C THR A 75 -7.96 3.96 -1.73
N PHE A 76 -9.14 3.61 -2.24
CA PHE A 76 -10.42 3.86 -1.57
C PHE A 76 -10.90 2.66 -0.74
N ALA A 77 -10.28 1.49 -0.91
CA ALA A 77 -10.67 0.30 -0.18
C ALA A 77 -10.33 0.44 1.32
N THR A 78 -11.19 -0.16 2.15
CA THR A 78 -10.98 -0.25 3.61
C THR A 78 -10.50 -1.64 4.02
N SER A 79 -10.64 -2.64 3.17
CA SER A 79 -10.17 -4.02 3.39
C SER A 79 -8.72 -4.19 2.93
N SER A 80 -8.23 -5.44 2.97
CA SER A 80 -6.94 -5.85 2.41
C SER A 80 -6.75 -5.47 0.93
N ASN A 81 -7.82 -5.20 0.19
CA ASN A 81 -7.74 -4.68 -1.18
C ASN A 81 -7.02 -3.34 -1.25
N ALA A 82 -6.90 -2.59 -0.14
CA ALA A 82 -6.10 -1.37 -0.07
C ALA A 82 -4.61 -1.60 -0.30
N ILE A 83 -4.12 -2.82 0.00
CA ILE A 83 -2.71 -3.19 -0.18
C ILE A 83 -2.48 -4.24 -1.27
N GLY A 84 -3.48 -5.05 -1.61
CA GLY A 84 -3.35 -6.08 -2.64
C GLY A 84 -4.71 -6.43 -3.23
N MET A 85 -5.06 -5.80 -4.34
CA MET A 85 -6.31 -6.02 -5.07
C MET A 85 -6.09 -6.86 -6.32
N ASN A 86 -5.14 -6.47 -7.18
CA ASN A 86 -4.89 -7.12 -8.46
C ASN A 86 -3.47 -6.82 -8.95
N SER A 87 -3.01 -7.62 -9.92
CA SER A 87 -1.75 -7.40 -10.61
C SER A 87 -1.93 -6.55 -11.87
N PHE A 88 -0.93 -5.70 -12.15
CA PHE A 88 -0.89 -4.80 -13.29
C PHE A 88 0.46 -4.91 -13.99
N THR A 89 0.53 -4.56 -15.28
CA THR A 89 1.81 -4.57 -16.02
C THR A 89 2.77 -3.54 -15.45
N CYS A 90 4.06 -3.89 -15.35
CA CYS A 90 5.08 -3.00 -14.78
C CYS A 90 5.33 -1.72 -15.59
N SER A 91 4.86 -1.67 -16.83
CA SER A 91 4.83 -0.45 -17.65
C SER A 91 3.68 0.51 -17.32
N SER A 92 2.78 0.14 -16.39
CA SER A 92 1.65 0.98 -15.98
C SER A 92 2.10 2.17 -15.15
N ASN A 93 1.56 3.36 -15.45
CA ASN A 93 1.81 4.57 -14.69
C ASN A 93 0.90 4.66 -13.46
N LEU A 94 1.27 3.97 -12.38
CA LEU A 94 0.56 3.99 -11.09
C LEU A 94 1.39 4.69 -10.01
N PRO A 95 0.77 5.46 -9.10
CA PRO A 95 1.46 6.12 -8.00
C PRO A 95 1.99 5.13 -6.95
N PHE A 96 3.01 5.55 -6.21
CA PHE A 96 3.46 4.92 -4.97
C PHE A 96 2.98 5.72 -3.76
N TYR A 97 2.92 5.07 -2.60
CA TYR A 97 2.76 5.75 -1.32
C TYR A 97 4.12 6.25 -0.80
N CYS A 98 4.11 7.44 -0.23
CA CYS A 98 5.20 7.99 0.57
C CYS A 98 4.72 8.14 2.00
N VAL A 99 5.54 7.77 2.97
CA VAL A 99 5.23 7.93 4.40
C VAL A 99 6.44 8.51 5.12
N GLU A 100 6.19 9.32 6.14
CA GLU A 100 7.24 9.90 6.98
C GLU A 100 7.96 8.81 7.80
N GLN A 101 9.29 8.93 7.88
CA GLN A 101 10.20 7.95 8.52
C GLN A 101 10.64 8.34 9.92
#